data_AF-A0A6C0ADL6-F1
#
_entry.id   AF-A0A6C0ADL6-F1
#
_cell.length_a   1.000
_cell.length_b   1.000
_cell.length_c   1.000
_cell.angle_alpha   90.00
_cell.angle_beta   90.00
_cell.angle_gamma   90.00
#
_symmetry.space_group_name_H-M   'P 1'
#
loop_
_entity.id
_entity.type
_entity.pdbx_description
1 polymer ?
#
loop_
_entity_poly.entity_id
_entity_poly.type
_entity_poly.pdbx_seq_one_letter_code
_entity_poly.pdbx_strand_id
1 'polypeptide(L)'
;MQVQINNLPKFFKNSKFYENLDINDDEVIIIPNLKIDDEILNFIDFKNLVETIDFFDCYKYPKSLIKYYKNNSQEVFDFLKSEPFKNEIMLKKFCNLIIKNYKQFFVTYKIINLYKLNPEDCDNYINYALNNSSELISDKGYLIYDYEYANLVNKITSTKILELNPKHILEGQIYLHSNLKKLEKYSDFPTYSIKGVSIIRIECFDEILEAIKYDCKYEYGHQYQRKRFPLCSENKLFLHFKTSEEKSTILPIEINEFNRNNIFEEFQKVIEWFCEESKNLEDF
;
A
#
# COMPACT_ATOMS: atom_id res chain seq x y z
N MET A 1 -38.62 -18.52 -10.54
CA MET A 1 -39.41 -18.07 -9.38
C MET A 1 -40.15 -16.78 -9.75
N GLN A 2 -41.41 -16.62 -9.34
CA GLN A 2 -42.14 -15.35 -9.47
C GLN A 2 -41.89 -14.52 -8.20
N VAL A 3 -41.44 -13.27 -8.35
CA VAL A 3 -41.10 -12.41 -7.22
C VAL A 3 -41.69 -11.04 -7.47
N GLN A 4 -42.34 -10.46 -6.47
CA GLN A 4 -42.74 -9.05 -6.50
C GLN A 4 -41.50 -8.16 -6.39
N ILE A 5 -41.45 -7.04 -7.11
CA ILE A 5 -40.32 -6.10 -7.11
C ILE A 5 -39.91 -5.70 -5.68
N ASN A 6 -40.89 -5.51 -4.79
CA ASN A 6 -40.68 -5.13 -3.39
C ASN A 6 -39.98 -6.21 -2.54
N ASN A 7 -40.02 -7.47 -2.98
CA ASN A 7 -39.43 -8.63 -2.31
C ASN A 7 -38.02 -8.98 -2.83
N LEU A 8 -37.49 -8.21 -3.77
CA LEU A 8 -36.11 -8.39 -4.25
C LEU A 8 -35.10 -8.06 -3.14
N PRO A 9 -34.00 -8.83 -3.04
CA PRO A 9 -32.90 -8.57 -2.12
C PRO A 9 -32.38 -7.15 -2.24
N LYS A 10 -32.02 -6.61 -1.08
CA LYS A 10 -31.53 -5.23 -0.99
C LYS A 10 -30.28 -4.99 -1.83
N PHE A 11 -29.47 -6.03 -2.10
CA PHE A 11 -28.27 -5.86 -2.91
C PHE A 11 -28.59 -5.58 -4.39
N PHE A 12 -29.70 -6.13 -4.94
CA PHE A 12 -30.15 -5.84 -6.30
C PHE A 12 -30.62 -4.41 -6.51
N LYS A 13 -31.02 -3.70 -5.46
CA LYS A 13 -31.46 -2.29 -5.57
C LYS A 13 -30.39 -1.34 -6.12
N ASN A 14 -29.13 -1.80 -6.20
CA ASN A 14 -28.00 -1.04 -6.75
C ASN A 14 -27.49 -1.66 -8.06
N SER A 15 -28.37 -2.27 -8.84
CA SER A 15 -28.05 -2.93 -10.11
C SER A 15 -28.69 -2.19 -11.28
N LYS A 16 -28.08 -2.24 -12.48
CA LYS A 16 -28.73 -1.70 -13.69
C LYS A 16 -30.08 -2.35 -13.94
N PHE A 17 -30.23 -3.62 -13.60
CA PHE A 17 -31.51 -4.29 -13.69
C PHE A 17 -32.60 -3.53 -12.93
N TYR A 18 -32.33 -3.15 -11.68
CA TYR A 18 -33.29 -2.43 -10.85
C TYR A 18 -33.53 -0.99 -11.32
N GLU A 19 -32.51 -0.31 -11.87
CA GLU A 19 -32.68 1.03 -12.45
C GLU A 19 -33.65 1.07 -13.64
N ASN A 20 -33.82 -0.06 -14.34
CA ASN A 20 -34.72 -0.19 -15.48
C ASN A 20 -36.09 -0.77 -15.12
N LEU A 21 -36.37 -1.05 -13.84
CA LEU A 21 -37.69 -1.47 -13.38
C LEU A 21 -38.57 -0.24 -13.10
N ASP A 22 -39.81 -0.25 -13.57
CA ASP A 22 -40.81 0.72 -13.12
C ASP A 22 -41.26 0.36 -11.69
N ILE A 23 -40.65 1.03 -10.72
CA ILE A 23 -40.81 0.76 -9.28
C ILE A 23 -42.21 1.12 -8.77
N ASN A 24 -43.02 1.82 -9.56
CA ASN A 24 -44.41 2.16 -9.23
C ASN A 24 -45.42 1.09 -9.67
N ASP A 25 -44.96 0.10 -10.42
CA ASP A 25 -45.79 -1.01 -10.87
C ASP A 25 -45.59 -2.20 -9.91
N ASP A 26 -46.67 -2.73 -9.34
CA ASP A 26 -46.64 -3.93 -8.48
C ASP A 26 -46.47 -5.22 -9.33
N GLU A 27 -45.77 -5.10 -10.46
CA GLU A 27 -45.68 -6.13 -11.47
C GLU A 27 -44.92 -7.35 -10.96
N VAL A 28 -45.47 -8.54 -11.23
CA VAL A 28 -44.85 -9.81 -10.89
C VAL A 28 -43.83 -10.14 -11.96
N ILE A 29 -42.54 -10.02 -11.64
CA ILE A 29 -41.46 -10.38 -12.55
C ILE A 29 -41.08 -11.86 -12.38
N ILE A 30 -40.82 -12.52 -13.51
CA ILE A 30 -40.31 -13.88 -13.53
C ILE A 30 -38.79 -13.81 -13.57
N ILE A 31 -38.16 -14.22 -12.46
CA ILE A 31 -36.71 -14.37 -12.38
C ILE A 31 -36.37 -15.85 -12.63
N PRO A 32 -35.31 -16.17 -13.40
CA PRO A 32 -34.75 -17.52 -13.46
C PRO A 32 -34.60 -18.09 -12.05
N ASN A 33 -34.68 -19.40 -11.89
CA ASN A 33 -34.77 -20.06 -10.57
C ASN A 33 -33.46 -19.90 -9.75
N LEU A 34 -33.24 -18.71 -9.21
CA LEU A 34 -32.13 -18.34 -8.36
C LEU A 34 -32.61 -18.41 -6.90
N LYS A 35 -31.80 -18.99 -6.03
CA LYS A 35 -31.96 -18.76 -4.59
C LYS A 35 -31.58 -17.31 -4.33
N ILE A 36 -32.54 -16.56 -3.80
CA ILE A 36 -32.50 -15.11 -3.66
C ILE A 36 -31.95 -14.68 -2.28
N ASP A 37 -31.48 -15.61 -1.44
CA ASP A 37 -30.75 -15.22 -0.25
C ASP A 37 -29.29 -14.87 -0.60
N ASP A 38 -28.69 -13.96 0.17
CA ASP A 38 -27.27 -13.68 0.10
C ASP A 38 -26.50 -14.54 1.11
N GLU A 39 -27.07 -15.60 1.67
CA GLU A 39 -26.36 -16.46 2.61
C GLU A 39 -25.35 -17.33 1.86
N ILE A 40 -24.14 -17.39 2.38
CA ILE A 40 -23.06 -18.20 1.80
C ILE A 40 -22.60 -19.18 2.86
N LEU A 41 -23.08 -20.42 2.76
CA LEU A 41 -22.73 -21.50 3.68
C LEU A 41 -21.54 -22.30 3.16
N ASN A 42 -21.40 -22.40 1.84
CA ASN A 42 -20.35 -23.14 1.17
C ASN A 42 -19.90 -22.45 -0.14
N PHE A 43 -18.94 -23.06 -0.83
CA PHE A 43 -18.36 -22.51 -2.05
C PHE A 43 -19.31 -22.52 -3.26
N ILE A 44 -20.27 -23.45 -3.31
CA ILE A 44 -21.29 -23.49 -4.37
C ILE A 44 -22.22 -22.28 -4.24
N ASP A 45 -22.63 -21.95 -3.01
CA ASP A 45 -23.44 -20.74 -2.75
C ASP A 45 -22.69 -19.48 -3.19
N PHE A 46 -21.37 -19.41 -2.93
CA PHE A 46 -20.53 -18.31 -3.37
C PHE A 46 -20.51 -18.17 -4.90
N LYS A 47 -20.31 -19.27 -5.65
CA LYS A 47 -20.32 -19.24 -7.12
C LYS A 47 -21.66 -18.75 -7.67
N ASN A 48 -22.75 -19.33 -7.16
CA ASN A 48 -24.10 -18.96 -7.57
C ASN A 48 -24.35 -17.46 -7.33
N LEU A 49 -23.90 -16.93 -6.19
CA LEU A 49 -24.05 -15.51 -5.88
C LEU A 49 -23.19 -14.61 -6.79
N VAL A 50 -21.97 -15.00 -7.13
CA VAL A 50 -21.12 -14.26 -8.09
C VAL A 50 -21.76 -14.23 -9.47
N GLU A 51 -22.21 -15.38 -9.98
CA GLU A 51 -22.91 -15.48 -11.27
C GLU A 51 -24.18 -14.63 -11.29
N THR A 52 -24.90 -14.59 -10.17
CA THR A 52 -26.09 -13.75 -10.00
C THR A 52 -25.74 -12.26 -10.03
N ILE A 53 -24.73 -11.84 -9.26
CA ILE A 53 -24.26 -10.44 -9.21
C ILE A 53 -23.82 -9.96 -10.59
N ASP A 54 -23.13 -10.82 -11.33
CA ASP A 54 -22.68 -10.57 -12.70
C ASP A 54 -23.86 -10.47 -13.68
N PHE A 55 -24.78 -11.44 -13.66
CA PHE A 55 -25.97 -11.43 -14.52
C PHE A 55 -26.81 -10.15 -14.38
N PHE A 56 -26.93 -9.65 -13.16
CA PHE A 56 -27.70 -8.44 -12.87
C PHE A 56 -26.91 -7.13 -12.95
N ASP A 57 -25.61 -7.16 -13.27
CA ASP A 57 -24.72 -5.98 -13.29
C ASP A 57 -24.80 -5.18 -11.96
N CYS A 58 -24.60 -5.89 -10.85
CA CYS A 58 -24.63 -5.32 -9.51
C CYS A 58 -23.31 -4.60 -9.17
N TYR A 59 -23.38 -3.30 -8.84
CA TYR A 59 -22.19 -2.52 -8.49
C TYR A 59 -21.77 -2.60 -7.02
N LYS A 60 -22.67 -3.06 -6.14
CA LYS A 60 -22.39 -3.22 -4.71
C LYS A 60 -22.51 -4.69 -4.30
N TYR A 61 -21.47 -5.20 -3.64
CA TYR A 61 -21.44 -6.59 -3.20
C TYR A 61 -22.11 -6.75 -1.82
N PRO A 62 -22.85 -7.85 -1.61
CA PRO A 62 -23.46 -8.14 -0.32
C PRO A 62 -22.40 -8.40 0.75
N LYS A 63 -22.75 -8.11 2.02
CA LYS A 63 -21.83 -8.26 3.16
C LYS A 63 -21.37 -9.71 3.36
N SER A 64 -22.24 -10.66 3.06
CA SER A 64 -21.95 -12.09 3.10
C SER A 64 -20.84 -12.50 2.14
N LEU A 65 -20.84 -11.97 0.91
CA LEU A 65 -19.79 -12.19 -0.09
C LEU A 65 -18.44 -11.66 0.41
N ILE A 66 -18.43 -10.44 0.93
CA ILE A 66 -17.21 -9.85 1.54
C ILE A 66 -16.74 -10.69 2.73
N LYS A 67 -17.66 -11.16 3.57
CA LYS A 67 -17.34 -12.01 4.73
C LYS A 67 -16.75 -13.35 4.30
N TYR A 68 -17.33 -13.98 3.27
CA TYR A 68 -16.85 -15.24 2.74
C TYR A 68 -15.46 -15.10 2.12
N TYR A 69 -15.23 -14.06 1.29
CA TYR A 69 -13.90 -13.75 0.75
C TYR A 69 -12.86 -13.58 1.86
N LYS A 70 -13.17 -12.84 2.93
CA LYS A 70 -12.24 -12.67 4.05
C LYS A 70 -11.82 -14.01 4.67
N ASN A 71 -12.72 -14.98 4.75
CA ASN A 71 -12.40 -16.28 5.33
C ASN A 71 -11.72 -17.24 4.34
N ASN A 72 -12.02 -17.10 3.04
CA ASN A 72 -11.63 -18.06 1.98
C ASN A 72 -10.89 -17.40 0.81
N SER A 73 -10.10 -16.36 1.09
CA SER A 73 -9.50 -15.47 0.08
C SER A 73 -8.74 -16.19 -1.03
N GLN A 74 -7.99 -17.24 -0.70
CA GLN A 74 -7.25 -18.03 -1.68
C GLN A 74 -8.16 -18.83 -2.62
N GLU A 75 -9.15 -19.55 -2.08
CA GLU A 75 -10.13 -20.31 -2.88
C GLU A 75 -10.94 -19.38 -3.80
N VAL A 76 -11.36 -18.23 -3.27
CA VAL A 76 -12.07 -17.21 -4.05
C VAL A 76 -11.19 -16.63 -5.16
N PHE A 77 -9.93 -16.30 -4.88
CA PHE A 77 -9.01 -15.81 -5.89
C PHE A 77 -8.76 -16.86 -6.99
N ASP A 78 -8.55 -18.11 -6.61
CA ASP A 78 -8.29 -19.19 -7.56
C ASP A 78 -9.47 -19.47 -8.49
N PHE A 79 -10.69 -19.24 -8.01
CA PHE A 79 -11.89 -19.25 -8.84
C PHE A 79 -11.96 -18.06 -9.78
N LEU A 80 -11.88 -16.85 -9.24
CA LEU A 80 -12.12 -15.62 -10.01
C LEU A 80 -11.02 -15.32 -11.02
N LYS A 81 -9.77 -15.74 -10.76
CA LYS A 81 -8.63 -15.53 -11.68
C LYS A 81 -8.77 -16.27 -13.01
N SER A 82 -9.66 -17.26 -13.10
CA SER A 82 -9.90 -18.03 -14.33
C SER A 82 -10.53 -17.17 -15.44
N GLU A 83 -11.27 -16.13 -15.07
CA GLU A 83 -11.88 -15.16 -16.00
C GLU A 83 -11.50 -13.73 -15.56
N PRO A 84 -10.25 -13.29 -15.78
CA PRO A 84 -9.73 -12.07 -15.18
C PRO A 84 -10.46 -10.81 -15.67
N PHE A 85 -10.82 -10.73 -16.96
CA PHE A 85 -11.55 -9.56 -17.49
C PHE A 85 -12.94 -9.42 -16.89
N LYS A 86 -13.62 -10.55 -16.64
CA LYS A 86 -14.96 -10.57 -16.06
C LYS A 86 -14.94 -10.14 -14.60
N ASN A 87 -13.96 -10.64 -13.85
CA ASN A 87 -13.90 -10.46 -12.41
C ASN A 87 -13.01 -9.30 -11.95
N GLU A 88 -12.49 -8.50 -12.89
CA GLU A 88 -11.55 -7.42 -12.64
C GLU A 88 -12.07 -6.42 -11.58
N ILE A 89 -13.29 -5.94 -11.76
CA ILE A 89 -13.90 -4.95 -10.85
C ILE A 89 -14.02 -5.53 -9.42
N MET A 90 -14.39 -6.80 -9.31
CA MET A 90 -14.56 -7.47 -8.02
C MET A 90 -13.21 -7.67 -7.32
N LEU A 91 -12.23 -8.18 -8.05
CA LEU A 91 -10.89 -8.43 -7.52
C LEU A 91 -10.19 -7.12 -7.12
N LYS A 92 -10.29 -6.06 -7.95
CA LYS A 92 -9.78 -4.73 -7.59
C LYS A 92 -10.42 -4.19 -6.30
N LYS A 93 -11.73 -4.38 -6.11
CA LYS A 93 -12.41 -4.01 -4.85
C LYS A 93 -11.91 -4.83 -3.66
N PHE A 94 -11.55 -6.09 -3.87
CA PHE A 94 -11.02 -6.95 -2.80
C PHE A 94 -9.63 -6.53 -2.34
N CYS A 95 -8.78 -5.97 -3.21
CA CYS A 95 -7.48 -5.39 -2.82
C CYS A 95 -7.60 -4.33 -1.72
N ASN A 96 -8.70 -3.57 -1.72
CA ASN A 96 -8.90 -2.46 -0.79
C ASN A 96 -9.57 -2.91 0.52
N LEU A 97 -9.77 -4.21 0.73
CA LEU A 97 -10.33 -4.72 1.98
C LEU A 97 -9.26 -4.80 3.07
N ILE A 98 -9.68 -4.62 4.32
CA ILE A 98 -8.81 -4.78 5.50
C ILE A 98 -8.23 -6.20 5.51
N ILE A 99 -6.90 -6.28 5.54
CA ILE A 99 -6.11 -7.50 5.62
C ILE A 99 -5.91 -7.87 7.10
N LYS A 100 -6.23 -9.10 7.45
CA LYS A 100 -6.21 -9.64 8.82
C LYS A 100 -5.20 -10.75 9.04
N ASN A 101 -4.64 -11.31 7.97
CA ASN A 101 -3.67 -12.41 8.03
C ASN A 101 -2.86 -12.48 6.73
N TYR A 102 -1.74 -13.22 6.80
CA TYR A 102 -0.80 -13.30 5.70
C TYR A 102 -1.40 -13.91 4.43
N LYS A 103 -2.37 -14.83 4.53
CA LYS A 103 -3.04 -15.42 3.35
C LYS A 103 -3.74 -14.35 2.52
N GLN A 104 -4.48 -13.46 3.20
CA GLN A 104 -5.12 -12.32 2.55
C GLN A 104 -4.11 -11.34 1.96
N PHE A 105 -2.96 -11.15 2.62
CA PHE A 105 -1.87 -10.32 2.11
C PHE A 105 -1.33 -10.84 0.77
N PHE A 106 -1.00 -12.13 0.69
CA PHE A 106 -0.47 -12.72 -0.54
C PHE A 106 -1.51 -12.79 -1.67
N VAL A 107 -2.78 -13.05 -1.34
CA VAL A 107 -3.87 -12.93 -2.33
C VAL A 107 -3.97 -11.50 -2.86
N THR A 108 -3.88 -10.49 -1.99
CA THR A 108 -3.90 -9.09 -2.40
C THR A 108 -2.72 -8.76 -3.33
N TYR A 109 -1.52 -9.25 -2.99
CA TYR A 109 -0.34 -9.13 -3.86
C TYR A 109 -0.55 -9.80 -5.23
N LYS A 110 -1.15 -10.99 -5.28
CA LYS A 110 -1.50 -11.65 -6.55
C LYS A 110 -2.43 -10.80 -7.40
N ILE A 111 -3.44 -10.19 -6.80
CA ILE A 111 -4.40 -9.33 -7.53
C ILE A 111 -3.70 -8.08 -8.06
N ILE A 112 -2.87 -7.41 -7.23
CA ILE A 112 -2.06 -6.25 -7.63
C ILE A 112 -1.23 -6.59 -8.87
N ASN A 113 -0.52 -7.73 -8.85
CA ASN A 113 0.29 -8.18 -9.99
C ASN A 113 -0.55 -8.56 -11.21
N LEU A 114 -1.67 -9.26 -11.00
CA LEU A 114 -2.55 -9.72 -12.08
C LEU A 114 -3.07 -8.54 -12.91
N TYR A 115 -3.45 -7.45 -12.25
CA TYR A 115 -4.01 -6.26 -12.91
C TYR A 115 -3.04 -5.09 -13.04
N LYS A 116 -1.77 -5.27 -12.68
CA LYS A 116 -0.73 -4.23 -12.68
C LYS A 116 -1.20 -2.96 -11.94
N LEU A 117 -1.82 -3.14 -10.78
CA LEU A 117 -2.27 -2.04 -9.94
C LEU A 117 -1.05 -1.31 -9.36
N ASN A 118 -1.18 -0.01 -9.12
CA ASN A 118 -0.20 0.70 -8.31
C ASN A 118 -0.34 0.23 -6.84
N PRO A 119 0.68 -0.41 -6.24
CA PRO A 119 0.57 -0.89 -4.86
C PRO A 119 0.37 0.23 -3.84
N GLU A 120 0.81 1.45 -4.17
CA GLU A 120 0.67 2.63 -3.32
C GLU A 120 -0.79 3.09 -3.18
N ASP A 121 -1.68 2.66 -4.09
CA ASP A 121 -3.13 2.94 -4.00
C ASP A 121 -3.86 1.96 -3.04
N CYS A 122 -3.13 1.01 -2.44
CA CYS A 122 -3.68 -0.06 -1.60
C CYS A 122 -3.21 0.09 -0.14
N ASP A 123 -3.75 1.06 0.61
CA ASP A 123 -3.35 1.34 2.00
C ASP A 123 -3.34 0.11 2.90
N ASN A 124 -4.36 -0.76 2.80
CA ASN A 124 -4.45 -1.97 3.62
C ASN A 124 -3.30 -2.96 3.33
N TYR A 125 -2.80 -2.99 2.09
CA TYR A 125 -1.65 -3.80 1.70
C TYR A 125 -0.36 -3.27 2.30
N ILE A 126 -0.09 -1.97 2.15
CA ILE A 126 1.09 -1.31 2.72
C ILE A 126 1.07 -1.41 4.25
N ASN A 127 -0.04 -1.02 4.88
CA ASN A 127 -0.18 -1.04 6.34
C ASN A 127 0.01 -2.44 6.93
N TYR A 128 -0.49 -3.47 6.25
CA TYR A 128 -0.29 -4.84 6.72
C TYR A 128 1.19 -5.24 6.65
N ALA A 129 1.88 -4.97 5.53
CA ALA A 129 3.30 -5.27 5.37
C ALA A 129 4.18 -4.59 6.43
N LEU A 130 3.92 -3.31 6.71
CA LEU A 130 4.70 -2.52 7.67
C LEU A 130 4.51 -2.98 9.12
N ASN A 131 3.28 -3.38 9.49
CA ASN A 131 2.95 -3.69 10.88
C ASN A 131 3.05 -5.20 11.23
N ASN A 132 3.06 -6.07 10.23
CA ASN A 132 2.99 -7.53 10.41
C ASN A 132 4.12 -8.26 9.68
N SER A 133 5.29 -7.61 9.53
CA SER A 133 6.44 -8.21 8.85
C SER A 133 6.88 -9.55 9.47
N SER A 134 6.72 -9.71 10.79
CA SER A 134 6.96 -10.98 11.50
C SER A 134 5.96 -12.09 11.16
N GLU A 135 4.77 -11.77 10.64
CA GLU A 135 3.80 -12.77 10.16
C GLU A 135 4.08 -13.23 8.72
N LEU A 136 5.07 -12.64 8.06
CA LEU A 136 5.49 -13.01 6.70
C LEU A 136 6.70 -13.96 6.71
N ILE A 137 7.34 -14.13 7.88
CA ILE A 137 8.61 -14.83 8.09
C ILE A 137 8.43 -15.77 9.28
N SER A 138 8.81 -17.04 9.17
CA SER A 138 8.84 -17.97 10.31
C SER A 138 10.26 -18.09 10.87
N ASP A 139 10.37 -18.57 12.10
CA ASP A 139 11.64 -18.98 12.73
C ASP A 139 12.41 -20.07 11.94
N LYS A 140 11.81 -20.68 10.91
CA LYS A 140 12.42 -21.70 10.03
C LYS A 140 12.65 -21.22 8.59
N GLY A 141 12.49 -19.93 8.31
CA GLY A 141 12.53 -19.35 6.95
C GLY A 141 11.16 -18.82 6.53
N TYR A 142 10.88 -18.73 5.23
CA TYR A 142 9.60 -18.22 4.74
C TYR A 142 8.42 -19.07 5.27
N LEU A 143 7.37 -18.44 5.85
CA LEU A 143 6.13 -19.14 6.25
C LEU A 143 5.44 -19.83 5.06
N ILE A 144 5.82 -19.43 3.86
CA ILE A 144 5.32 -19.93 2.61
C ILE A 144 6.48 -20.59 1.88
N TYR A 145 6.40 -21.91 1.67
CA TYR A 145 7.32 -22.68 0.83
C TYR A 145 7.26 -22.31 -0.67
N ASP A 146 6.53 -21.24 -0.99
CA ASP A 146 6.35 -20.75 -2.34
C ASP A 146 7.41 -19.69 -2.65
N TYR A 147 8.46 -20.14 -3.34
CA TYR A 147 9.54 -19.29 -3.83
C TYR A 147 9.04 -18.08 -4.62
N GLU A 148 7.79 -18.11 -5.12
CA GLU A 148 7.16 -17.00 -5.82
C GLU A 148 7.09 -15.70 -4.99
N TYR A 149 7.13 -15.77 -3.65
CA TYR A 149 7.09 -14.59 -2.78
C TYR A 149 8.43 -14.19 -2.16
N ALA A 150 9.51 -14.94 -2.38
CA ALA A 150 10.79 -14.67 -1.73
C ALA A 150 11.27 -13.24 -2.01
N ASN A 151 11.11 -12.78 -3.25
CA ASN A 151 11.47 -11.41 -3.65
C ASN A 151 10.65 -10.35 -2.93
N LEU A 152 9.33 -10.56 -2.77
CA LEU A 152 8.46 -9.63 -2.05
C LEU A 152 8.85 -9.56 -0.57
N VAL A 153 9.03 -10.72 0.08
CA VAL A 153 9.40 -10.76 1.49
C VAL A 153 10.77 -10.10 1.70
N ASN A 154 11.76 -10.41 0.86
CA ASN A 154 13.08 -9.77 0.91
C ASN A 154 13.00 -8.25 0.71
N LYS A 155 12.12 -7.79 -0.17
CA LYS A 155 11.88 -6.37 -0.39
C LYS A 155 11.30 -5.70 0.86
N ILE A 156 10.29 -6.31 1.50
CA ILE A 156 9.70 -5.79 2.75
C ILE A 156 10.74 -5.76 3.87
N THR A 157 11.49 -6.85 4.09
CA THR A 157 12.46 -6.92 5.19
C THR A 157 13.65 -5.97 5.02
N SER A 158 14.10 -5.79 3.78
CA SER A 158 15.19 -4.87 3.45
C SER A 158 14.77 -3.40 3.39
N THR A 159 13.46 -3.12 3.36
CA THR A 159 12.92 -1.76 3.33
C THR A 159 13.36 -0.98 4.55
N LYS A 160 13.83 0.25 4.29
CA LYS A 160 14.33 1.18 5.28
C LYS A 160 13.30 2.28 5.52
N ILE A 161 12.96 2.49 6.79
CA ILE A 161 12.11 3.55 7.29
C ILE A 161 13.01 4.68 7.78
N LEU A 162 12.77 5.86 7.24
CA LEU A 162 13.48 7.09 7.57
C LEU A 162 12.72 7.83 8.67
N GLU A 163 13.49 8.42 9.59
CA GLU A 163 13.01 9.39 10.57
C GLU A 163 13.96 10.59 10.54
N LEU A 164 13.42 11.79 10.36
CA LEU A 164 14.15 13.06 10.30
C LEU A 164 13.65 13.97 11.42
N ASN A 165 14.56 14.39 12.30
CA ASN A 165 14.25 15.38 13.32
C ASN A 165 15.09 16.63 13.07
N PRO A 166 14.48 17.77 12.69
CA PRO A 166 15.23 19.00 12.51
C PRO A 166 15.80 19.50 13.84
N LYS A 167 17.00 20.11 13.78
CA LYS A 167 17.70 20.62 14.95
C LYS A 167 17.90 22.13 14.89
N HIS A 168 18.53 22.62 13.83
CA HIS A 168 18.80 24.05 13.63
C HIS A 168 19.16 24.32 12.17
N ILE A 169 19.10 25.60 11.80
CA ILE A 169 19.51 26.13 10.50
C ILE A 169 20.81 26.93 10.71
N LEU A 170 21.81 26.68 9.87
CA LEU A 170 23.06 27.45 9.86
C LEU A 170 23.52 27.61 8.42
N GLU A 171 23.77 28.85 7.99
CA GLU A 171 24.32 29.16 6.66
C GLU A 171 23.53 28.53 5.48
N GLY A 172 22.20 28.54 5.56
CA GLY A 172 21.32 27.93 4.54
C GLY A 172 21.32 26.40 4.53
N GLN A 173 21.86 25.77 5.57
CA GLN A 173 21.88 24.33 5.77
C GLN A 173 21.02 23.92 6.96
N ILE A 174 20.23 22.88 6.79
CA ILE A 174 19.42 22.26 7.82
C ILE A 174 20.18 21.08 8.39
N TYR A 175 20.37 21.10 9.70
CA TYR A 175 20.98 20.02 10.47
C TYR A 175 19.88 19.12 11.01
N LEU A 176 19.89 17.86 10.59
CA LEU A 176 18.88 16.86 10.92
C LEU A 176 19.50 15.76 11.76
N HIS A 177 18.86 15.40 12.87
CA HIS A 177 19.06 14.09 13.47
C HIS A 177 18.31 13.07 12.62
N SER A 178 19.04 12.30 11.82
CA SER A 178 18.49 11.27 10.95
C SER A 178 18.65 9.91 11.59
N ASN A 179 17.59 9.11 11.48
CA ASN A 179 17.58 7.73 11.92
C ASN A 179 17.02 6.84 10.80
N LEU A 180 17.71 5.75 10.51
CA LEU A 180 17.33 4.79 9.48
C LEU A 180 17.14 3.42 10.12
N LYS A 181 15.90 2.94 10.13
CA LYS A 181 15.51 1.65 10.69
C LYS A 181 15.17 0.70 9.54
N LYS A 182 15.54 -0.58 9.64
CA LYS A 182 14.93 -1.62 8.79
C LYS A 182 13.60 -2.05 9.40
N LEU A 183 12.65 -2.49 8.58
CA LEU A 183 11.37 -3.01 9.05
C LEU A 183 11.50 -4.30 9.88
N GLU A 184 12.56 -5.07 9.69
CA GLU A 184 12.76 -6.32 10.39
C GLU A 184 13.34 -6.11 11.81
N LYS A 185 12.66 -6.69 12.81
CA LYS A 185 13.10 -6.75 14.21
C LYS A 185 14.01 -7.97 14.48
N TYR A 186 13.91 -9.00 13.65
CA TYR A 186 14.57 -10.30 13.78
C TYR A 186 15.42 -10.61 12.53
N SER A 187 16.55 -9.95 12.37
CA SER A 187 17.66 -10.55 11.62
C SER A 187 18.70 -11.01 12.62
N ASP A 188 19.26 -12.20 12.44
CA ASP A 188 20.40 -12.73 13.22
C ASP A 188 21.70 -11.91 13.02
N PHE A 189 21.63 -10.85 12.20
CA PHE A 189 22.65 -9.80 12.07
C PHE A 189 22.16 -8.52 12.77
N PRO A 190 23.06 -7.69 13.33
CA PRO A 190 22.65 -6.60 14.20
C PRO A 190 21.75 -5.58 13.47
N THR A 191 20.46 -5.61 13.82
CA THR A 191 19.36 -4.72 13.40
C THR A 191 19.48 -3.34 14.05
N TYR A 192 20.69 -2.80 14.19
CA TYR A 192 20.85 -1.48 14.80
C TYR A 192 20.42 -0.41 13.82
N SER A 193 19.46 0.40 14.25
CA SER A 193 19.07 1.62 13.57
C SER A 193 20.31 2.51 13.36
N ILE A 194 20.54 2.98 12.15
CA ILE A 194 21.67 3.86 11.88
C ILE A 194 21.23 5.29 12.21
N LYS A 195 21.87 5.86 13.23
CA LYS A 195 21.60 7.23 13.70
C LYS A 195 22.79 8.12 13.38
N GLY A 196 22.52 9.35 12.95
CA GLY A 196 23.56 10.34 12.69
C GLY A 196 22.99 11.72 12.44
N VAL A 197 23.89 12.67 12.17
CA VAL A 197 23.52 14.00 11.71
C VAL A 197 23.64 14.05 10.19
N SER A 198 22.53 14.40 9.53
CA SER A 198 22.53 14.74 8.10
C SER A 198 22.50 16.26 7.95
N ILE A 199 23.19 16.77 6.95
CA ILE A 199 23.24 18.20 6.65
C ILE A 199 22.73 18.37 5.22
N ILE A 200 21.61 19.07 5.05
CA ILE A 200 20.95 19.25 3.75
C ILE A 200 20.76 20.74 3.51
N ARG A 201 21.08 21.24 2.31
CA ARG A 201 20.79 22.64 1.96
C ARG A 201 19.29 22.82 1.77
N ILE A 202 18.78 23.97 2.21
CA ILE A 202 17.36 24.33 2.06
C ILE A 202 16.93 24.20 0.58
N GLU A 203 17.75 24.70 -0.34
CA GLU A 203 17.51 24.67 -1.79
C GLU A 203 17.28 23.26 -2.37
N CYS A 204 17.75 22.20 -1.69
CA CYS A 204 17.61 20.83 -2.19
C CYS A 204 16.27 20.16 -1.83
N PHE A 205 15.48 20.71 -0.91
CA PHE A 205 14.29 20.02 -0.39
C PHE A 205 13.20 19.83 -1.45
N ASP A 206 12.91 20.86 -2.24
CA ASP A 206 11.92 20.79 -3.31
C ASP A 206 12.30 19.75 -4.36
N GLU A 207 13.58 19.72 -4.73
CA GLU A 207 14.11 18.77 -5.72
C GLU A 207 14.09 17.32 -5.21
N ILE A 208 14.36 17.12 -3.91
CA ILE A 208 14.23 15.79 -3.27
C ILE A 208 12.77 15.33 -3.27
N LEU A 209 11.82 16.21 -2.92
CA LEU A 209 10.40 15.87 -2.91
C LEU A 209 9.88 15.55 -4.31
N GLU A 210 10.24 16.35 -5.31
CA GLU A 210 9.90 16.09 -6.72
C GLU A 210 10.47 14.74 -7.19
N ALA A 211 11.72 14.43 -6.81
CA ALA A 211 12.34 13.15 -7.12
C ALA A 211 11.65 11.95 -6.46
N ILE A 212 11.21 12.09 -5.21
CA ILE A 212 10.43 11.06 -4.52
C ILE A 212 9.04 10.93 -5.14
N LYS A 213 8.43 12.00 -5.65
CA LYS A 213 7.08 11.98 -6.19
C LYS A 213 6.99 11.42 -7.61
N TYR A 214 7.96 11.75 -8.46
CA TYR A 214 7.90 11.44 -9.90
C TYR A 214 8.94 10.42 -10.36
N ASP A 215 9.63 9.74 -9.44
CA ASP A 215 10.73 8.82 -9.75
C ASP A 215 11.79 9.47 -10.68
N CYS A 216 11.94 10.79 -10.60
CA CYS A 216 12.82 11.52 -11.48
C CYS A 216 14.27 11.48 -10.95
N LYS A 217 15.24 11.56 -11.87
CA LYS A 217 16.66 11.65 -11.49
C LYS A 217 16.94 13.06 -10.99
N TYR A 218 17.24 13.18 -9.71
CA TYR A 218 17.77 14.39 -9.12
C TYR A 218 19.25 14.18 -8.77
N GLU A 219 20.10 14.67 -9.67
CA GLU A 219 21.56 14.57 -9.53
C GLU A 219 22.18 15.89 -9.08
N TYR A 220 22.24 16.12 -7.77
CA TYR A 220 23.09 17.20 -7.25
C TYR A 220 24.55 16.73 -7.22
N GLY A 221 25.36 17.32 -8.10
CA GLY A 221 26.66 16.78 -8.51
C GLY A 221 27.64 16.41 -7.39
N HIS A 222 28.08 15.16 -7.38
CA HIS A 222 29.24 14.65 -6.65
C HIS A 222 30.60 15.08 -7.24
N GLN A 223 30.63 15.87 -8.32
CA GLN A 223 31.87 16.16 -9.05
C GLN A 223 32.85 17.11 -8.35
N TYR A 224 32.56 17.53 -7.12
CA TYR A 224 33.57 18.17 -6.28
C TYR A 224 33.71 17.38 -5.00
N GLN A 225 34.95 16.96 -4.70
CA GLN A 225 35.41 16.23 -3.52
C GLN A 225 35.06 16.88 -2.15
N ARG A 226 34.11 17.83 -2.11
CA ARG A 226 33.75 18.65 -0.95
C ARG A 226 32.24 18.90 -0.77
N LYS A 227 31.36 18.37 -1.62
CA LYS A 227 29.91 18.60 -1.50
C LYS A 227 29.18 17.31 -1.06
N ARG A 228 28.75 17.30 0.21
CA ARG A 228 28.06 16.19 0.93
C ARG A 228 26.54 16.39 0.87
N PHE A 229 25.96 16.44 -0.31
CA PHE A 229 24.53 16.69 -0.48
C PHE A 229 23.76 15.42 -0.78
N PRO A 230 22.47 15.37 -0.43
CA PRO A 230 21.62 14.26 -0.80
C PRO A 230 21.49 14.15 -2.32
N LEU A 231 21.43 12.91 -2.78
CA LEU A 231 21.28 12.55 -4.20
C LEU A 231 20.04 11.67 -4.33
N CYS A 232 19.23 11.84 -5.37
CA CYS A 232 18.18 10.87 -5.73
C CYS A 232 18.41 10.36 -7.15
N SER A 233 18.78 9.09 -7.28
CA SER A 233 18.99 8.49 -8.60
C SER A 233 18.54 7.03 -8.58
N GLU A 234 17.87 6.60 -9.64
CA GLU A 234 17.40 5.22 -9.81
C GLU A 234 16.59 4.71 -8.60
N ASN A 235 15.62 5.52 -8.14
CA ASN A 235 14.80 5.25 -6.96
C ASN A 235 15.61 5.01 -5.69
N LYS A 236 16.80 5.62 -5.58
CA LYS A 236 17.62 5.59 -4.36
C LYS A 236 17.87 7.00 -3.88
N LEU A 237 17.48 7.25 -2.63
CA LEU A 237 17.89 8.44 -1.89
C LEU A 237 19.20 8.15 -1.16
N PHE A 238 20.24 8.93 -1.44
CA PHE A 238 21.51 8.84 -0.76
C PHE A 238 21.59 9.93 0.30
N LEU A 239 21.64 9.54 1.57
CA LEU A 239 21.82 10.46 2.69
C LEU A 239 23.19 10.27 3.31
N HIS A 240 23.83 11.40 3.65
CA HIS A 240 25.10 11.42 4.38
C HIS A 240 24.81 11.46 5.88
N PHE A 241 25.18 10.39 6.58
CA PHE A 241 25.05 10.29 8.03
C PHE A 241 26.40 10.51 8.68
N LYS A 242 26.56 11.61 9.43
CA LYS A 242 27.68 11.78 10.36
C LYS A 242 27.35 11.07 11.68
N THR A 243 27.95 9.90 11.90
CA THR A 243 27.66 9.05 13.09
C THR A 243 28.62 9.32 14.25
N SER A 244 29.80 9.86 13.98
CA SER A 244 30.71 10.45 14.97
C SER A 244 31.52 11.59 14.35
N GLU A 245 32.44 12.21 15.11
CA GLU A 245 33.30 13.27 14.57
C GLU A 245 34.14 12.81 13.37
N GLU A 246 34.61 11.56 13.41
CA GLU A 246 35.51 10.98 12.41
C GLU A 246 34.79 10.02 11.45
N LYS A 247 33.59 9.53 11.81
CA LYS A 247 32.86 8.55 11.00
C LYS A 247 31.67 9.19 10.32
N SER A 248 31.65 9.02 9.00
CA SER A 248 30.51 9.36 8.18
C SER A 248 30.27 8.31 7.11
N THR A 249 29.00 8.04 6.83
CA THR A 249 28.61 7.02 5.85
C THR A 249 27.56 7.61 4.92
N ILE A 250 27.71 7.39 3.61
CA ILE A 250 26.64 7.63 2.64
C ILE A 250 25.85 6.34 2.54
N LEU A 251 24.55 6.40 2.80
CA LEU A 251 23.68 5.23 2.76
C LEU A 251 22.64 5.38 1.66
N PRO A 252 22.57 4.43 0.71
CA PRO A 252 21.46 4.38 -0.22
C PRO A 252 20.21 3.87 0.51
N ILE A 253 19.10 4.57 0.33
CA ILE A 253 17.76 4.20 0.74
C ILE A 253 17.01 3.90 -0.56
N GLU A 254 16.76 2.62 -0.84
CA GLU A 254 15.93 2.23 -1.97
C GLU A 254 14.48 2.62 -1.67
N ILE A 255 13.90 3.42 -2.55
CA ILE A 255 12.53 3.90 -2.50
C ILE A 255 11.63 2.88 -3.19
N ASN A 256 10.60 2.45 -2.49
CA ASN A 256 9.60 1.52 -2.97
C ASN A 256 8.24 1.84 -2.33
N GLU A 257 7.21 1.09 -2.70
CA GLU A 257 5.84 1.27 -2.24
C GLU A 257 5.67 1.27 -0.71
N PHE A 258 6.58 0.61 0.03
CA PHE A 258 6.49 0.48 1.49
C PHE A 258 7.12 1.66 2.24
N ASN A 259 8.04 2.41 1.64
CA ASN A 259 8.70 3.54 2.30
C ASN A 259 8.57 4.89 1.60
N ARG A 260 8.05 4.95 0.37
CA ARG A 260 7.90 6.22 -0.36
C ARG A 260 7.13 7.26 0.45
N ASN A 261 5.95 6.89 0.95
CA ASN A 261 5.12 7.80 1.75
C ASN A 261 5.82 8.22 3.04
N ASN A 262 6.47 7.28 3.76
CA ASN A 262 7.25 7.62 4.94
C ASN A 262 8.35 8.64 4.62
N ILE A 263 9.16 8.40 3.58
CA ILE A 263 10.25 9.31 3.21
C ILE A 263 9.66 10.69 2.84
N PHE A 264 8.61 10.71 2.00
CA PHE A 264 7.94 11.94 1.59
C PHE A 264 7.44 12.76 2.78
N GLU A 265 6.71 12.13 3.70
CA GLU A 265 6.19 12.77 4.92
C GLU A 265 7.30 13.31 5.82
N GLU A 266 8.41 12.58 6.00
CA GLU A 266 9.53 13.06 6.83
C GLU A 266 10.20 14.30 6.23
N PHE A 267 10.32 14.39 4.91
CA PHE A 267 10.82 15.61 4.27
C PHE A 267 9.81 16.77 4.35
N GLN A 268 8.51 16.50 4.19
CA GLN A 268 7.47 17.52 4.37
C GLN A 268 7.47 18.11 5.78
N LYS A 269 7.59 17.27 6.82
CA LYS A 269 7.70 17.73 8.22
C LYS A 269 8.86 18.69 8.43
N VAL A 270 10.00 18.43 7.79
CA VAL A 270 11.16 19.33 7.86
C VAL A 270 10.89 20.67 7.16
N ILE A 271 10.20 20.65 6.01
CA ILE A 271 9.81 21.87 5.30
C ILE A 271 8.87 22.73 6.14
N GLU A 272 7.81 22.13 6.68
CA GLU A 272 6.88 22.80 7.57
C GLU A 272 7.61 23.49 8.72
N TRP A 273 8.52 22.75 9.38
CA TRP A 273 9.33 23.27 10.47
C TRP A 273 10.19 24.49 10.07
N PHE A 274 10.97 24.44 8.98
CA PHE A 274 11.83 25.58 8.64
C PHE A 274 11.05 26.78 8.09
N CYS A 275 9.88 26.56 7.49
CA CYS A 275 8.98 27.64 7.11
C CYS A 275 8.41 28.36 8.34
N GLU A 276 8.12 27.64 9.43
CA GLU A 276 7.70 28.23 10.70
C GLU A 276 8.83 29.01 11.38
N GLU A 277 10.04 28.44 11.45
CA GLU A 277 11.22 29.13 11.99
C GLU A 277 11.53 30.43 11.22
N SER A 278 11.36 30.42 9.90
CA SER A 278 11.59 31.61 9.07
C SER A 278 10.61 32.74 9.37
N LYS A 279 9.33 32.42 9.62
CA LYS A 279 8.31 33.41 10.00
C LYS A 279 8.61 34.02 11.37
N ASN A 280 9.01 33.19 12.33
CA ASN A 280 9.36 33.66 13.67
C ASN A 280 10.58 34.60 13.67
N LEU A 281 11.46 34.54 12.67
CA LEU A 281 12.60 35.45 12.51
C LEU A 281 12.24 36.78 11.86
N GLU A 282 11.14 36.86 11.10
CA GLU A 282 10.65 38.10 10.50
C GLU A 282 9.83 38.97 11.49
N ASP A 283 9.37 38.38 12.60
CA ASP A 283 8.58 39.05 13.65
C ASP A 283 9.44 39.72 14.76
N PHE A 284 10.78 39.76 14.62
CA PHE A 284 11.75 40.42 15.53
C PHE A 284 12.49 41.59 14.86
#